data_AF-A0A5E5QHA6-F1
#
_entry.id   AF-A0A5E5QHA6-F1
#
_cell.length_a   1.000
_cell.length_b   1.000
_cell.length_c   1.000
_cell.angle_alpha   90.00
_cell.angle_beta   90.00
_cell.angle_gamma   90.00
#
_symmetry.space_group_name_H-M   'P 1'
#
loop_
_entity.id
_entity.type
_entity.pdbx_description
1 polymer ?
#
loop_
_entity_poly.entity_id
_entity_poly.type
_entity_poly.pdbx_seq_one_letter_code
_entity_poly.pdbx_strand_id
1 'polypeptide(L)'
;NPVAGYAVDGNTDGYFLNKSTTHTEYAQGAWWQVDLGSKKNIKQIIIYNRTDCCVNRLSNYQVSISNKADFSTHTYQQDFHVAPNPRKIIQLDASGKQGRYVRIQLLDSDYLSLAEVQVMGVDPLRFAEVDLSSALSNFGGWYNAPNYPNFAAFAAVKADKSIMAWGGFYTGGTGAPHDRGYTKIYSTGYAFAALKADGSITAWGDPYAGGTGAPSGSGYTEIYSTGYAFAAVKADGSITAWGASNAGGTGAPPGSGYTKIYSTGHAFAAVKADGSITAWGDSNSGGTGAPSGSGYSKIYSTDGAFAALKADGSITAWGDSNSGGTGAPSGSGYSKIYSTYGAFAAVKADGSITAWGTPHAGGTGAPSGSGYTKIYSTDGTFAALKTNGSITAWGNSDTGGTGAPSGSGYTKIYSTRGAFAAVKANGTITAWGSSYAGGTGAPSGSGYTKIYSTGGAFAAFKTNGSITAWGDSGSGGTGAPSGSGYTKIYSTGYAFAAVKVDGSITAWGDPNSGGLTPTSD
;
A
#
# COMPACT_ATOMS: atom_id res chain seq x y z
N ASN A 1 12.01 21.21 -43.99
CA ASN A 1 12.40 20.09 -43.11
C ASN A 1 11.23 19.66 -42.27
N PRO A 2 10.85 18.38 -42.31
CA PRO A 2 9.78 17.88 -41.45
C PRO A 2 10.22 17.96 -39.99
N VAL A 3 9.29 18.33 -39.11
CA VAL A 3 9.56 18.62 -37.69
C VAL A 3 9.46 17.33 -36.89
N ALA A 4 10.24 17.19 -35.82
CA ALA A 4 10.20 16.00 -34.95
C ALA A 4 8.80 15.71 -34.35
N GLY A 5 7.96 16.74 -34.25
CA GLY A 5 6.60 16.66 -33.69
C GLY A 5 5.60 15.87 -34.55
N TYR A 6 5.87 15.62 -35.84
CA TYR A 6 4.98 14.79 -36.65
C TYR A 6 4.90 13.35 -36.16
N ALA A 7 5.93 12.85 -35.48
CA ALA A 7 5.89 11.52 -34.88
C ALA A 7 4.98 11.41 -33.64
N VAL A 8 4.35 12.49 -33.19
CA VAL A 8 3.44 12.51 -32.02
C VAL A 8 2.23 13.41 -32.26
N ASP A 9 1.85 13.63 -33.52
CA ASP A 9 0.70 14.48 -33.89
C ASP A 9 -0.60 13.69 -34.03
N GLY A 10 -0.53 12.35 -33.91
CA GLY A 10 -1.67 11.44 -33.98
C GLY A 10 -2.00 10.97 -35.40
N ASN A 11 -1.27 11.41 -36.43
CA ASN A 11 -1.48 10.99 -37.80
C ASN A 11 -0.56 9.81 -38.16
N THR A 12 -1.16 8.63 -38.35
CA THR A 12 -0.41 7.39 -38.62
C THR A 12 -0.05 7.18 -40.09
N ASP A 13 -0.25 8.17 -40.96
CA ASP A 13 -0.04 8.05 -42.39
C ASP A 13 1.46 8.06 -42.75
N GLY A 14 1.95 6.91 -43.24
CA GLY A 14 3.35 6.75 -43.64
C GLY A 14 3.71 7.34 -45.01
N TYR A 15 2.77 7.93 -45.76
CA TYR A 15 3.05 8.51 -47.07
C TYR A 15 3.65 9.92 -46.94
N PHE A 16 4.90 10.10 -47.39
CA PHE A 16 5.65 11.34 -47.14
C PHE A 16 4.99 12.60 -47.69
N LEU A 17 4.38 12.52 -48.88
CA LEU A 17 3.73 13.67 -49.51
C LEU A 17 2.46 14.12 -48.78
N ASN A 18 1.90 13.28 -47.89
CA ASN A 18 0.76 13.65 -47.03
C ASN A 18 1.21 14.46 -45.79
N LYS A 19 2.51 14.78 -45.68
CA LYS A 19 3.09 15.64 -44.63
C LYS A 19 2.87 15.13 -43.20
N SER A 20 2.81 13.80 -43.05
CA SER A 20 2.59 13.10 -41.77
C SER A 20 3.82 12.34 -41.27
N THR A 21 5.00 12.58 -41.87
CA THR A 21 6.23 11.85 -41.51
C THR A 21 7.34 12.81 -41.13
N THR A 22 8.11 12.44 -40.11
CA THR A 22 9.34 13.11 -39.71
C THR A 22 10.56 12.39 -40.24
N HIS A 23 11.67 13.11 -40.45
CA HIS A 23 12.97 12.49 -40.67
C HIS A 23 14.13 13.33 -40.13
N THR A 24 15.26 12.68 -39.83
CA THR A 24 16.52 13.34 -39.47
C THR A 24 17.33 13.70 -40.72
N GLU A 25 18.48 14.33 -40.54
CA GLU A 25 19.57 14.28 -41.53
C GLU A 25 20.23 12.89 -41.54
N TYR A 26 21.03 12.60 -42.56
CA TYR A 26 21.83 11.38 -42.63
C TYR A 26 22.90 11.38 -41.53
N ALA A 27 22.86 10.42 -40.62
CA ALA A 27 23.86 10.31 -39.56
C ALA A 27 23.98 8.87 -39.04
N GLN A 28 25.18 8.51 -38.60
CA GLN A 28 25.39 7.31 -37.79
C GLN A 28 24.59 7.42 -36.49
N GLY A 29 23.71 6.47 -36.24
CA GLY A 29 22.93 6.42 -35.01
C GLY A 29 21.91 7.55 -34.88
N ALA A 30 21.36 8.02 -36.00
CA ALA A 30 20.28 9.02 -36.01
C ALA A 30 19.11 8.57 -35.10
N TRP A 31 18.53 9.51 -34.35
CA TRP A 31 17.55 9.19 -33.32
C TRP A 31 16.40 10.18 -33.24
N TRP A 32 15.30 9.68 -32.69
CA TRP A 32 14.13 10.46 -32.28
C TRP A 32 13.79 10.11 -30.83
N GLN A 33 13.35 11.09 -30.04
CA GLN A 33 12.97 10.85 -28.65
C GLN A 33 11.77 11.69 -28.23
N VAL A 34 11.01 11.18 -27.26
CA VAL A 34 9.93 11.89 -26.59
C VAL A 34 10.17 11.97 -25.09
N ASP A 35 9.88 13.14 -24.52
CA ASP A 35 9.78 13.36 -23.08
C ASP A 35 8.31 13.26 -22.66
N LEU A 36 7.99 12.31 -21.79
CA LEU A 36 6.63 12.09 -21.26
C LEU A 36 6.27 13.09 -20.13
N GLY A 37 7.14 14.07 -19.85
CA GLY A 37 7.00 15.11 -18.84
C GLY A 37 7.30 14.63 -17.40
N SER A 38 7.04 13.36 -17.11
CA SER A 38 7.35 12.71 -15.83
C SER A 38 7.58 11.22 -16.02
N LYS A 39 8.05 10.52 -14.98
CA LYS A 39 8.19 9.07 -15.01
C LYS A 39 6.80 8.42 -15.11
N LYS A 40 6.60 7.61 -16.16
CA LYS A 40 5.39 6.84 -16.45
C LYS A 40 5.67 5.33 -16.41
N ASN A 41 4.63 4.54 -16.19
CA ASN A 41 4.67 3.10 -16.44
C ASN A 41 4.28 2.84 -17.90
N ILE A 42 5.23 2.48 -18.74
CA ILE A 42 5.03 2.24 -20.17
C ILE A 42 4.73 0.75 -20.38
N LYS A 43 3.73 0.45 -21.21
CA LYS A 43 3.25 -0.91 -21.51
C LYS A 43 3.40 -1.29 -22.96
N GLN A 44 3.24 -0.32 -23.83
CA GLN A 44 3.28 -0.56 -25.25
C GLN A 44 3.89 0.64 -25.94
N ILE A 45 4.74 0.35 -26.93
CA ILE A 45 5.24 1.34 -27.86
C ILE A 45 4.80 0.88 -29.24
N ILE A 46 4.04 1.70 -29.95
CA ILE A 46 3.67 1.46 -31.35
C ILE A 46 4.47 2.43 -32.20
N ILE A 47 5.20 1.90 -33.18
CA ILE A 47 6.02 2.65 -34.11
C ILE A 47 5.40 2.50 -35.48
N TYR A 48 4.85 3.58 -36.03
CA TYR A 48 4.42 3.68 -37.43
C TYR A 48 5.57 4.23 -38.25
N ASN A 49 5.94 3.49 -39.28
CA ASN A 49 7.02 3.84 -40.18
C ASN A 49 6.50 4.60 -41.39
N ARG A 50 7.40 5.23 -42.12
CA ARG A 50 7.19 5.68 -43.49
C ARG A 50 6.91 4.47 -44.39
N THR A 51 5.92 4.56 -45.29
CA THR A 51 5.39 3.42 -46.07
C THR A 51 5.57 3.52 -47.58
N ASP A 52 6.21 4.59 -48.07
CA ASP A 52 6.49 4.80 -49.50
C ASP A 52 7.89 4.27 -49.91
N CYS A 53 8.58 4.93 -50.86
CA CYS A 53 9.87 4.50 -51.41
C CYS A 53 11.04 4.34 -50.40
N CYS A 54 10.84 4.72 -49.13
CA CYS A 54 11.88 4.79 -48.11
C CYS A 54 11.63 3.90 -46.89
N VAL A 55 10.71 2.92 -46.96
CA VAL A 55 10.33 2.06 -45.83
C VAL A 55 11.54 1.37 -45.14
N ASN A 56 12.56 1.00 -45.90
CA ASN A 56 13.72 0.26 -45.41
C ASN A 56 14.69 1.07 -44.53
N ARG A 57 14.51 2.39 -44.43
CA ARG A 57 15.36 3.26 -43.60
C ARG A 57 15.27 2.94 -42.10
N LEU A 58 14.16 2.38 -41.65
CA LEU A 58 13.96 1.92 -40.27
C LEU A 58 14.17 0.40 -40.15
N SER A 59 15.09 -0.18 -40.93
CA SER A 59 15.32 -1.64 -40.90
C SER A 59 16.23 -2.09 -39.77
N ASN A 60 17.04 -1.21 -39.17
CA ASN A 60 18.01 -1.57 -38.16
C ASN A 60 18.08 -0.52 -37.04
N TYR A 61 17.30 -0.73 -35.98
CA TYR A 61 17.08 0.27 -34.95
C TYR A 61 16.93 -0.34 -33.56
N GLN A 62 17.20 0.47 -32.56
CA GLN A 62 17.01 0.20 -31.15
C GLN A 62 15.86 1.03 -30.60
N VAL A 63 15.07 0.42 -29.73
CA VAL A 63 14.09 1.11 -28.90
C VAL A 63 14.51 1.02 -27.45
N SER A 64 14.57 2.17 -26.80
CA SER A 64 15.03 2.25 -25.41
C SER A 64 14.13 3.14 -24.56
N ILE A 65 14.10 2.84 -23.26
CA ILE A 65 13.35 3.57 -22.24
C ILE A 65 14.34 3.99 -21.16
N SER A 66 14.30 5.26 -20.76
CA SER A 66 15.17 5.80 -19.71
C SER A 66 14.46 6.76 -18.76
N ASN A 67 15.03 6.90 -17.57
CA ASN A 67 14.68 7.98 -16.63
C ASN A 67 15.53 9.24 -16.84
N LYS A 68 16.59 9.16 -17.64
CA LYS A 68 17.53 10.26 -17.93
C LYS A 68 17.48 10.62 -19.41
N ALA A 69 17.53 11.91 -19.72
CA ALA A 69 17.44 12.41 -21.09
C ALA A 69 18.66 12.01 -21.96
N ASP A 70 19.80 11.73 -21.31
CA ASP A 70 21.03 11.30 -21.98
C ASP A 70 21.06 9.80 -22.32
N PHE A 71 20.10 9.01 -21.81
CA PHE A 71 20.07 7.55 -21.95
C PHE A 71 21.35 6.85 -21.44
N SER A 72 22.05 7.43 -20.47
CA SER A 72 23.18 6.80 -19.77
C SER A 72 22.80 5.52 -18.99
N THR A 73 21.50 5.33 -18.73
CA THR A 73 20.92 4.12 -18.13
C THR A 73 19.65 3.75 -18.87
N HIS A 74 19.34 2.46 -18.95
CA HIS A 74 18.14 1.95 -19.62
C HIS A 74 17.31 1.11 -18.66
N THR A 75 16.00 1.34 -18.61
CA THR A 75 15.06 0.43 -17.96
C THR A 75 14.53 -0.63 -18.93
N TYR A 76 14.67 -0.36 -20.23
CA TYR A 76 14.43 -1.29 -21.32
C TYR A 76 15.25 -0.89 -22.54
N GLN A 77 15.74 -1.88 -23.27
CA GLN A 77 16.50 -1.73 -24.49
C GLN A 77 16.30 -2.99 -25.33
N GLN A 78 15.97 -2.83 -26.60
CA GLN A 78 15.86 -3.94 -27.55
C GLN A 78 16.17 -3.47 -28.96
N ASP A 79 16.91 -4.31 -29.68
CA ASP A 79 17.27 -4.09 -31.08
C ASP A 79 16.27 -4.79 -32.02
N PHE A 80 16.04 -4.18 -33.17
CA PHE A 80 15.13 -4.62 -34.21
C PHE A 80 15.82 -4.52 -35.58
N HIS A 81 15.76 -5.61 -36.35
CA HIS A 81 16.44 -5.73 -37.65
C HIS A 81 15.46 -5.92 -38.82
N VAL A 82 14.23 -5.44 -38.66
CA VAL A 82 13.19 -5.48 -39.71
C VAL A 82 12.41 -4.17 -39.69
N ALA A 83 12.24 -3.57 -40.87
CA ALA A 83 11.48 -2.33 -41.04
C ALA A 83 10.00 -2.55 -40.72
N PRO A 84 9.38 -1.72 -39.85
CA PRO A 84 7.95 -1.77 -39.65
C PRO A 84 7.21 -1.43 -40.95
N ASN A 85 6.19 -2.20 -41.31
CA ASN A 85 5.35 -1.93 -42.48
C ASN A 85 3.89 -2.38 -42.24
N PRO A 86 2.94 -1.47 -41.96
CA PRO A 86 3.17 -0.05 -41.67
C PRO A 86 3.70 0.18 -40.25
N ARG A 87 3.54 -0.79 -39.33
CA ARG A 87 3.83 -0.58 -37.90
C ARG A 87 4.47 -1.75 -37.19
N LYS A 88 5.15 -1.45 -36.08
CA LYS A 88 5.68 -2.40 -35.11
C LYS A 88 5.04 -2.12 -33.76
N ILE A 89 4.48 -3.16 -33.14
CA ILE A 89 3.97 -3.10 -31.77
C ILE A 89 5.00 -3.79 -30.87
N ILE A 90 5.47 -3.05 -29.87
CA ILE A 90 6.36 -3.54 -28.83
C ILE A 90 5.53 -3.68 -27.57
N GLN A 91 5.19 -4.92 -27.22
CA GLN A 91 4.55 -5.23 -25.95
C GLN A 91 5.60 -5.38 -24.87
N LEU A 92 5.51 -4.58 -23.81
CA LEU A 92 6.35 -4.73 -22.63
C LEU A 92 5.69 -5.73 -21.66
N ASP A 93 6.47 -6.31 -20.75
CA ASP A 93 5.98 -7.32 -19.81
C ASP A 93 4.77 -6.86 -18.96
N ALA A 94 4.11 -7.81 -18.28
CA ALA A 94 2.92 -7.52 -17.46
C ALA A 94 3.18 -6.45 -16.38
N SER A 95 4.42 -6.28 -15.91
CA SER A 95 4.84 -5.20 -15.00
C SER A 95 5.07 -3.86 -15.70
N GLY A 96 5.32 -3.84 -17.00
CA GLY A 96 5.66 -2.66 -17.79
C GLY A 96 7.06 -2.16 -17.44
N LYS A 97 7.48 -1.09 -18.11
CA LYS A 97 8.79 -0.46 -17.86
C LYS A 97 8.61 0.97 -17.41
N GLN A 98 9.26 1.33 -16.31
CA GLN A 98 9.26 2.72 -15.84
C GLN A 98 10.21 3.56 -16.68
N GLY A 99 9.74 4.71 -17.15
CA GLY A 99 10.58 5.65 -17.89
C GLY A 99 9.93 7.01 -18.02
N ARG A 100 10.76 8.04 -18.21
CA ARG A 100 10.30 9.37 -18.62
C ARG A 100 10.56 9.60 -20.12
N TYR A 101 11.61 8.98 -20.67
CA TYR A 101 12.03 9.17 -22.05
C TYR A 101 11.93 7.86 -22.81
N VAL A 102 11.45 7.93 -24.05
CA VAL A 102 11.49 6.85 -25.03
C VAL A 102 12.28 7.32 -26.25
N ARG A 103 13.23 6.49 -26.72
CA ARG A 103 14.06 6.79 -27.88
C ARG A 103 13.99 5.67 -28.90
N ILE A 104 13.92 6.05 -30.17
CA ILE A 104 14.11 5.20 -31.34
C ILE A 104 15.40 5.68 -32.00
N GLN A 105 16.38 4.79 -32.13
CA GLN A 105 17.72 5.14 -32.62
C GLN A 105 18.19 4.11 -33.64
N LEU A 106 18.69 4.55 -34.79
CA LEU A 106 19.32 3.65 -35.76
C LEU A 106 20.60 3.04 -35.17
N LEU A 107 20.94 1.83 -35.61
CA LEU A 107 22.21 1.18 -35.25
C LEU A 107 23.30 1.42 -36.32
N ASP A 108 22.92 1.94 -37.47
CA ASP A 108 23.75 2.23 -38.64
C ASP A 108 23.63 3.71 -39.08
N SER A 109 24.21 4.03 -40.24
CA SER A 109 24.19 5.35 -40.87
C SER A 109 23.08 5.42 -41.92
N ASP A 110 21.98 6.08 -41.58
CA ASP A 110 20.89 6.42 -42.51
C ASP A 110 20.09 7.64 -42.01
N TYR A 111 19.04 8.01 -42.75
CA TYR A 111 18.00 8.93 -42.32
C TYR A 111 16.96 8.18 -41.48
N LEU A 112 16.82 8.49 -40.20
CA LEU A 112 15.69 7.96 -39.42
C LEU A 112 14.40 8.62 -39.94
N SER A 113 13.37 7.82 -40.26
CA SER A 113 12.05 8.34 -40.63
C SER A 113 10.92 7.64 -39.89
N LEU A 114 9.95 8.40 -39.40
CA LEU A 114 8.82 7.91 -38.59
C LEU A 114 7.53 8.61 -39.02
N ALA A 115 6.41 7.89 -39.03
CA ALA A 115 5.09 8.48 -39.20
C ALA A 115 4.51 8.88 -37.85
N GLU A 116 4.47 7.95 -36.89
CA GLU A 116 3.86 8.18 -35.57
C GLU A 116 4.48 7.23 -34.53
N VAL A 117 4.62 7.67 -33.28
CA VAL A 117 5.11 6.90 -32.15
C VAL A 117 4.16 7.07 -30.97
N GLN A 118 3.41 6.01 -30.68
CA GLN A 118 2.46 5.98 -29.58
C GLN A 118 3.09 5.27 -28.38
N VAL A 119 3.32 6.01 -27.30
CA VAL A 119 3.81 5.45 -26.02
C VAL A 119 2.63 5.31 -25.08
N MET A 120 2.16 4.08 -24.89
CA MET A 120 0.98 3.79 -24.08
C MET A 120 1.37 3.25 -22.70
N GLY A 121 0.62 3.70 -21.70
CA GLY A 121 0.82 3.35 -20.30
C GLY A 121 -0.19 4.06 -19.42
N VAL A 122 -0.38 3.56 -18.20
CA VAL A 122 -1.21 4.24 -17.20
C VAL A 122 -0.39 4.51 -15.96
N ASP A 123 -0.53 5.71 -15.40
CA ASP A 123 -0.03 5.93 -14.05
C ASP A 123 -0.91 5.13 -13.09
N PRO A 124 -0.31 4.32 -12.21
CA PRO A 124 -1.09 3.48 -11.31
C PRO A 124 -1.89 4.37 -10.36
N LEU A 125 -3.14 3.97 -10.13
CA LEU A 125 -3.98 4.55 -9.09
C LEU A 125 -3.26 4.45 -7.75
N ARG A 126 -3.20 5.57 -7.03
CA ARG A 126 -2.60 5.64 -5.69
C ARG A 126 -3.71 5.70 -4.66
N PHE A 127 -4.03 4.54 -4.10
CA PHE A 127 -4.99 4.42 -3.00
C PHE A 127 -4.41 5.04 -1.72
N ALA A 128 -5.23 5.10 -0.67
CA ALA A 128 -4.77 5.46 0.65
C ALA A 128 -3.50 4.67 1.06
N GLU A 129 -2.58 5.32 1.79
CA GLU A 129 -1.27 4.77 2.14
C GLU A 129 -1.34 3.46 2.94
N VAL A 130 -2.45 3.24 3.67
CA VAL A 130 -2.73 2.02 4.42
C VAL A 130 -4.12 1.50 4.06
N ASP A 131 -4.18 0.27 3.56
CA ASP A 131 -5.41 -0.52 3.42
C ASP A 131 -5.54 -1.56 4.56
N LEU A 132 -6.72 -2.14 4.75
CA LEU A 132 -6.98 -3.05 5.87
C LEU A 132 -6.04 -4.28 5.87
N SER A 133 -5.82 -4.88 4.70
CA SER A 133 -4.95 -6.04 4.58
C SER A 133 -3.51 -5.69 4.97
N SER A 134 -3.04 -4.51 4.57
CA SER A 134 -1.71 -4.01 4.93
C SER A 134 -1.57 -3.76 6.43
N ALA A 135 -2.57 -3.14 7.07
CA ALA A 135 -2.60 -2.87 8.50
C ALA A 135 -2.45 -4.16 9.33
N LEU A 136 -3.20 -5.21 8.96
CA LEU A 136 -3.16 -6.52 9.63
C LEU A 136 -1.83 -7.27 9.38
N SER A 137 -1.32 -7.27 8.15
CA SER A 137 -0.25 -8.20 7.75
C SER A 137 1.17 -7.63 7.81
N ASN A 138 1.34 -6.31 7.76
CA ASN A 138 2.66 -5.69 7.51
C ASN A 138 3.24 -4.95 8.71
N PHE A 139 2.43 -4.52 9.67
CA PHE A 139 2.87 -3.66 10.79
C PHE A 139 3.06 -4.42 12.11
N GLY A 140 2.82 -5.73 12.13
CA GLY A 140 2.92 -6.55 13.34
C GLY A 140 1.76 -6.34 14.32
N GLY A 141 0.63 -5.86 13.81
CA GLY A 141 -0.58 -5.54 14.56
C GLY A 141 -1.29 -4.37 13.89
N TRP A 142 -2.62 -4.44 13.84
CA TRP A 142 -3.47 -3.41 13.22
C TRP A 142 -3.12 -1.99 13.67
N TYR A 143 -2.99 -1.82 14.98
CA TYR A 143 -2.76 -0.56 15.68
C TYR A 143 -1.33 -0.02 15.50
N ASN A 144 -0.41 -0.80 14.93
CA ASN A 144 0.95 -0.34 14.63
C ASN A 144 1.05 0.35 13.26
N ALA A 145 -0.03 0.39 12.49
CA ALA A 145 -0.07 1.13 11.23
C ALA A 145 -0.03 2.65 11.50
N PRO A 146 0.65 3.44 10.64
CA PRO A 146 0.72 4.90 10.82
C PRO A 146 -0.63 5.60 10.59
N ASN A 147 -1.56 4.91 9.91
CA ASN A 147 -2.89 5.40 9.62
C ASN A 147 -3.92 4.30 9.80
N TYR A 148 -5.10 4.67 10.29
CA TYR A 148 -6.26 3.80 10.28
C TYR A 148 -6.80 3.65 8.87
N PRO A 149 -6.90 2.43 8.34
CA PRO A 149 -7.54 2.22 7.05
C PRO A 149 -9.05 2.44 7.21
N ASN A 150 -9.65 3.01 6.17
CA ASN A 150 -11.07 3.34 6.15
C ASN A 150 -11.95 2.06 6.18
N PHE A 151 -13.03 2.06 6.96
CA PHE A 151 -13.86 0.87 7.13
C PHE A 151 -14.77 0.58 5.95
N ALA A 152 -15.23 1.59 5.22
CA ALA A 152 -16.31 1.41 4.24
C ALA A 152 -16.15 2.22 2.95
N ALA A 153 -15.04 2.92 2.73
CA ALA A 153 -14.80 3.66 1.51
C ALA A 153 -13.39 3.46 0.96
N PHE A 154 -13.28 3.58 -0.36
CA PHE A 154 -12.01 3.70 -1.06
C PHE A 154 -11.85 5.13 -1.57
N ALA A 155 -10.59 5.56 -1.64
CA ALA A 155 -10.19 6.76 -2.35
C ALA A 155 -8.85 6.53 -3.05
N ALA A 156 -8.71 7.05 -4.26
CA ALA A 156 -7.49 6.93 -5.05
C ALA A 156 -7.18 8.22 -5.82
N VAL A 157 -5.89 8.59 -5.85
CA VAL A 157 -5.38 9.63 -6.74
C VAL A 157 -5.24 9.05 -8.14
N LYS A 158 -5.90 9.70 -9.11
CA LYS A 158 -5.82 9.42 -10.54
C LYS A 158 -4.52 9.92 -11.16
N ALA A 159 -4.24 9.50 -12.39
CA ALA A 159 -3.07 9.94 -13.16
C ALA A 159 -2.98 11.47 -13.29
N ASP A 160 -4.13 12.14 -13.45
CA ASP A 160 -4.26 13.60 -13.58
C ASP A 160 -4.19 14.34 -12.23
N LYS A 161 -3.88 13.63 -11.13
CA LYS A 161 -3.80 14.16 -9.76
C LYS A 161 -5.13 14.64 -9.16
N SER A 162 -6.27 14.30 -9.77
CA SER A 162 -7.59 14.38 -9.12
C SER A 162 -7.85 13.15 -8.26
N ILE A 163 -8.87 13.20 -7.41
CA ILE A 163 -9.27 12.08 -6.54
C ILE A 163 -10.55 11.44 -7.07
N MET A 164 -10.60 10.11 -7.09
CA MET A 164 -11.86 9.37 -7.11
C MET A 164 -12.10 8.78 -5.71
N ALA A 165 -13.35 8.75 -5.26
CA ALA A 165 -13.76 8.04 -4.07
C ALA A 165 -15.09 7.32 -4.30
N TRP A 166 -15.28 6.18 -3.66
CA TRP A 166 -16.54 5.42 -3.72
C TRP A 166 -16.70 4.56 -2.45
N GLY A 167 -17.94 4.11 -2.20
CA GLY A 167 -18.32 3.33 -1.01
C GLY A 167 -19.19 4.15 -0.07
N GLY A 168 -19.08 3.88 1.24
CA GLY A 168 -19.93 4.47 2.27
C GLY A 168 -19.85 5.99 2.29
N PHE A 169 -20.99 6.65 2.12
CA PHE A 169 -21.03 8.12 2.03
C PHE A 169 -20.57 8.79 3.33
N TYR A 170 -21.00 8.26 4.48
CA TYR A 170 -20.55 8.74 5.79
C TYR A 170 -19.04 8.54 6.01
N THR A 171 -18.42 7.59 5.32
CA THR A 171 -16.99 7.30 5.45
C THR A 171 -16.12 7.99 4.40
N GLY A 172 -16.65 8.97 3.66
CA GLY A 172 -15.91 9.67 2.61
C GLY A 172 -15.88 8.94 1.25
N GLY A 173 -16.81 8.01 1.03
CA GLY A 173 -17.06 7.41 -0.27
C GLY A 173 -17.67 8.38 -1.28
N THR A 174 -18.12 9.54 -0.83
CA THR A 174 -18.54 10.68 -1.66
C THR A 174 -17.93 11.98 -1.11
N GLY A 175 -18.04 13.08 -1.86
CA GLY A 175 -17.55 14.39 -1.41
C GLY A 175 -16.03 14.57 -1.51
N ALA A 176 -15.35 13.74 -2.31
CA ALA A 176 -13.94 13.95 -2.62
C ALA A 176 -13.72 15.31 -3.31
N PRO A 177 -12.56 15.96 -3.08
CA PRO A 177 -12.27 17.27 -3.66
C PRO A 177 -12.19 17.23 -5.19
N HIS A 178 -12.68 18.30 -5.84
CA HIS A 178 -12.74 18.41 -7.30
C HIS A 178 -11.44 18.96 -7.93
N ASP A 179 -10.58 19.59 -7.15
CA ASP A 179 -9.32 20.12 -7.62
C ASP A 179 -8.23 19.04 -7.77
N ARG A 180 -7.07 19.45 -8.31
CA ARG A 180 -5.98 18.56 -8.68
C ARG A 180 -4.71 18.86 -7.87
N GLY A 181 -3.70 18.04 -8.07
CA GLY A 181 -2.35 18.20 -7.50
C GLY A 181 -2.08 17.30 -6.29
N TYR A 182 -3.00 16.39 -5.96
CA TYR A 182 -2.84 15.44 -4.87
C TYR A 182 -1.79 14.38 -5.21
N THR A 183 -1.08 13.93 -4.19
CA THR A 183 0.04 12.98 -4.34
C THR A 183 -0.10 11.75 -3.46
N LYS A 184 -0.76 11.88 -2.30
CA LYS A 184 -1.00 10.85 -1.30
C LYS A 184 -2.39 11.02 -0.68
N ILE A 185 -2.97 9.92 -0.20
CA ILE A 185 -4.23 9.88 0.54
C ILE A 185 -3.99 9.13 1.85
N TYR A 186 -4.56 9.64 2.92
CA TYR A 186 -4.56 9.07 4.26
C TYR A 186 -6.00 8.95 4.74
N SER A 187 -6.25 8.10 5.73
CA SER A 187 -7.60 7.89 6.26
C SER A 187 -7.62 7.80 7.78
N THR A 188 -8.77 8.13 8.38
CA THR A 188 -9.20 7.56 9.66
C THR A 188 -10.14 6.38 9.39
N GLY A 189 -10.82 5.84 10.40
CA GLY A 189 -11.87 4.85 10.15
C GLY A 189 -13.03 5.36 9.28
N TYR A 190 -13.26 6.68 9.26
CA TYR A 190 -14.47 7.31 8.71
C TYR A 190 -14.24 8.55 7.85
N ALA A 191 -12.99 8.97 7.64
CA ALA A 191 -12.67 10.15 6.82
C ALA A 191 -11.38 9.95 6.04
N PHE A 192 -11.15 10.83 5.06
CA PHE A 192 -9.91 10.91 4.30
C PHE A 192 -9.26 12.29 4.41
N ALA A 193 -7.94 12.31 4.26
CA ALA A 193 -7.14 13.52 4.07
C ALA A 193 -6.15 13.29 2.91
N ALA A 194 -6.10 14.21 1.96
CA ALA A 194 -5.21 14.14 0.81
C ALA A 194 -4.16 15.26 0.84
N LEU A 195 -2.93 14.90 0.51
CA LEU A 195 -1.74 15.77 0.56
C LEU A 195 -1.28 16.13 -0.86
N LYS A 196 -1.08 17.42 -1.12
CA LYS A 196 -0.49 17.92 -2.38
C LYS A 196 1.04 18.03 -2.29
N ALA A 197 1.67 18.23 -3.44
CA ALA A 197 3.13 18.33 -3.55
C ALA A 197 3.74 19.52 -2.77
N ASP A 198 2.98 20.60 -2.60
CA ASP A 198 3.37 21.75 -1.77
C ASP A 198 3.16 21.51 -0.27
N GLY A 199 2.55 20.38 0.10
CA GLY A 199 2.21 20.02 1.47
C GLY A 199 0.91 20.61 1.98
N SER A 200 0.04 21.17 1.12
CA SER A 200 -1.33 21.53 1.51
C SER A 200 -2.23 20.30 1.64
N ILE A 201 -3.22 20.37 2.53
CA ILE A 201 -4.08 19.24 2.91
C ILE A 201 -5.54 19.58 2.62
N THR A 202 -6.29 18.61 2.10
CA THR A 202 -7.76 18.67 2.00
C THR A 202 -8.35 17.41 2.62
N ALA A 203 -9.38 17.57 3.45
CA ALA A 203 -10.08 16.45 4.07
C ALA A 203 -11.55 16.39 3.65
N TRP A 204 -12.12 15.19 3.68
CA TRP A 204 -13.54 14.91 3.42
C TRP A 204 -13.99 13.63 4.14
N GLY A 205 -15.31 13.41 4.23
CA GLY A 205 -15.92 12.29 4.96
C GLY A 205 -16.58 12.76 6.26
N ASP A 206 -16.64 11.89 7.27
CA ASP A 206 -17.28 12.19 8.55
C ASP A 206 -16.62 13.42 9.23
N PRO A 207 -17.37 14.53 9.48
CA PRO A 207 -16.81 15.73 10.10
C PRO A 207 -16.21 15.49 11.50
N TYR A 208 -16.83 14.63 12.32
CA TYR A 208 -16.33 14.29 13.64
C TYR A 208 -15.03 13.50 13.56
N ALA A 209 -14.87 12.64 12.54
CA ALA A 209 -13.65 11.86 12.34
C ALA A 209 -12.53 12.58 11.56
N GLY A 210 -12.60 13.92 11.45
CA GLY A 210 -11.59 14.73 10.76
C GLY A 210 -11.83 14.92 9.27
N GLY A 211 -13.02 14.60 8.76
CA GLY A 211 -13.45 14.90 7.39
C GLY A 211 -13.64 16.39 7.11
N THR A 212 -13.56 17.24 8.14
CA THR A 212 -13.47 18.70 8.01
C THR A 212 -12.40 19.23 8.97
N GLY A 213 -12.05 20.52 8.84
CA GLY A 213 -11.10 21.16 9.77
C GLY A 213 -9.62 20.84 9.53
N ALA A 214 -9.26 20.32 8.35
CA ALA A 214 -7.87 20.19 7.95
C ALA A 214 -7.12 21.54 8.07
N PRO A 215 -5.84 21.53 8.47
CA PRO A 215 -5.10 22.77 8.71
C PRO A 215 -4.91 23.58 7.43
N SER A 216 -4.97 24.91 7.57
CA SER A 216 -4.63 25.82 6.49
C SER A 216 -3.11 25.90 6.29
N GLY A 217 -2.69 26.25 5.07
CA GLY A 217 -1.28 26.41 4.71
C GLY A 217 -0.68 25.17 4.03
N SER A 218 0.64 25.15 3.96
CA SER A 218 1.43 24.19 3.18
C SER A 218 2.67 23.74 3.97
N GLY A 219 3.49 22.88 3.38
CA GLY A 219 4.73 22.37 3.98
C GLY A 219 4.57 21.15 4.89
N TYR A 220 3.37 20.56 4.97
CA TYR A 220 3.20 19.25 5.61
C TYR A 220 3.78 18.15 4.73
N THR A 221 4.41 17.17 5.37
CA THR A 221 5.15 16.10 4.67
C THR A 221 4.51 14.73 4.86
N GLU A 222 3.86 14.50 6.00
CA GLU A 222 3.18 13.24 6.32
C GLU A 222 1.95 13.50 7.21
N ILE A 223 1.00 12.57 7.17
CA ILE A 223 -0.21 12.57 8.00
C ILE A 223 -0.33 11.20 8.70
N TYR A 224 -0.69 11.23 9.97
CA TYR A 224 -0.95 10.07 10.82
C TYR A 224 -2.40 10.11 11.30
N SER A 225 -2.95 8.98 11.77
CA SER A 225 -4.31 8.98 12.30
C SER A 225 -4.55 7.99 13.43
N THR A 226 -5.50 8.35 14.30
CA THR A 226 -6.24 7.43 15.18
C THR A 226 -7.49 6.94 14.44
N GLY A 227 -8.41 6.26 15.15
CA GLY A 227 -9.70 5.88 14.57
C GLY A 227 -10.55 7.07 14.13
N TYR A 228 -10.36 8.26 14.75
CA TYR A 228 -11.25 9.42 14.59
C TYR A 228 -10.54 10.78 14.48
N ALA A 229 -9.21 10.82 14.44
CA ALA A 229 -8.47 12.07 14.31
C ALA A 229 -7.24 11.91 13.41
N PHE A 230 -6.78 13.03 12.87
CA PHE A 230 -5.55 13.14 12.10
C PHE A 230 -4.51 13.98 12.83
N ALA A 231 -3.23 13.70 12.56
CA ALA A 231 -2.10 14.53 12.96
C ALA A 231 -1.12 14.66 11.78
N ALA A 232 -0.91 15.88 11.29
CA ALA A 232 0.02 16.18 10.20
C ALA A 232 1.32 16.76 10.75
N VAL A 233 2.44 16.38 10.14
CA VAL A 233 3.79 16.83 10.51
C VAL A 233 4.44 17.61 9.38
N LYS A 234 5.17 18.68 9.71
CA LYS A 234 5.99 19.46 8.77
C LYS A 234 7.45 18.99 8.77
N ALA A 235 8.25 19.48 7.82
CA ALA A 235 9.66 19.13 7.71
C ALA A 235 10.51 19.50 8.95
N ASP A 236 10.11 20.53 9.70
CA ASP A 236 10.76 20.90 10.97
C ASP A 236 10.33 20.01 12.14
N GLY A 237 9.36 19.12 11.94
CA GLY A 237 8.79 18.25 12.97
C GLY A 237 7.70 18.90 13.81
N SER A 238 7.16 20.07 13.43
CA SER A 238 5.96 20.63 14.08
C SER A 238 4.71 19.85 13.69
N ILE A 239 3.76 19.72 14.62
CA ILE A 239 2.56 18.88 14.48
C ILE A 239 1.31 19.74 14.54
N THR A 240 0.33 19.43 13.69
CA THR A 240 -1.04 19.97 13.77
C THR A 240 -2.04 18.81 13.74
N ALA A 241 -2.99 18.79 14.67
CA ALA A 241 -4.03 17.77 14.74
C ALA A 241 -5.43 18.35 14.50
N TRP A 242 -6.33 17.52 13.97
CA TRP A 242 -7.74 17.85 13.77
C TRP A 242 -8.62 16.58 13.81
N GLY A 243 -9.93 16.75 13.95
CA GLY A 243 -10.90 15.66 14.14
C GLY A 243 -11.39 15.59 15.59
N ALA A 244 -11.83 14.40 16.03
CA ALA A 244 -12.44 14.21 17.35
C ALA A 244 -11.47 14.58 18.48
N SER A 245 -11.87 15.52 19.35
CA SER A 245 -11.03 16.02 20.45
C SER A 245 -10.64 14.92 21.45
N ASN A 246 -11.59 14.03 21.76
CA ASN A 246 -11.38 12.83 22.58
C ASN A 246 -10.61 11.71 21.86
N ALA A 247 -10.18 11.91 20.62
CA ALA A 247 -9.33 10.97 19.88
C ALA A 247 -7.96 11.59 19.50
N GLY A 248 -7.59 12.70 20.14
CA GLY A 248 -6.34 13.42 19.84
C GLY A 248 -6.43 14.42 18.70
N GLY A 249 -7.63 14.74 18.22
CA GLY A 249 -7.87 15.79 17.21
C GLY A 249 -7.60 17.22 17.71
N THR A 250 -7.30 17.38 19.00
CA THR A 250 -6.85 18.63 19.60
C THR A 250 -5.72 18.35 20.59
N GLY A 251 -4.96 19.38 20.96
CA GLY A 251 -3.91 19.25 21.98
C GLY A 251 -2.60 18.63 21.46
N ALA A 252 -2.34 18.72 20.16
CA ALA A 252 -1.03 18.36 19.61
C ALA A 252 0.10 19.12 20.34
N PRO A 253 1.24 18.48 20.62
CA PRO A 253 2.27 19.07 21.44
C PRO A 253 2.91 20.29 20.76
N PRO A 254 3.24 21.35 21.52
CA PRO A 254 3.90 22.52 20.96
C PRO A 254 5.36 22.22 20.60
N GLY A 255 5.91 23.02 19.69
CA GLY A 255 7.30 22.95 19.27
C GLY A 255 7.53 22.10 18.02
N SER A 256 8.80 21.73 17.81
CA SER A 256 9.28 21.07 16.60
C SER A 256 10.27 19.93 16.96
N GLY A 257 10.83 19.28 15.94
CA GLY A 257 11.80 18.18 16.10
C GLY A 257 11.19 16.79 16.34
N TYR A 258 9.86 16.65 16.23
CA TYR A 258 9.23 15.33 16.19
C TYR A 258 9.49 14.67 14.84
N THR A 259 9.83 13.38 14.88
CA THR A 259 10.27 12.62 13.71
C THR A 259 9.26 11.57 13.28
N LYS A 260 8.44 11.07 14.22
CA LYS A 260 7.41 10.05 13.99
C LYS A 260 6.26 10.24 14.97
N ILE A 261 5.07 9.86 14.53
CA ILE A 261 3.86 9.77 15.35
C ILE A 261 3.35 8.32 15.29
N TYR A 262 2.82 7.87 16.41
CA TYR A 262 2.18 6.57 16.62
C TYR A 262 0.80 6.81 17.21
N SER A 263 -0.12 5.87 17.05
CA SER A 263 -1.50 6.02 17.51
C SER A 263 -2.04 4.74 18.14
N THR A 264 -2.96 4.91 19.08
CA THR A 264 -3.95 3.91 19.50
C THR A 264 -5.28 4.20 18.81
N GLY A 265 -6.38 3.60 19.29
CA GLY A 265 -7.74 3.95 18.86
C GLY A 265 -8.08 5.43 19.02
N HIS A 266 -7.59 6.06 20.09
CA HIS A 266 -8.04 7.38 20.54
C HIS A 266 -6.93 8.29 21.09
N ALA A 267 -5.66 7.90 20.97
CA ALA A 267 -4.54 8.73 21.38
C ALA A 267 -3.37 8.68 20.41
N PHE A 268 -2.51 9.69 20.47
CA PHE A 268 -1.26 9.77 19.74
C PHE A 268 -0.06 9.81 20.69
N ALA A 269 1.08 9.33 20.19
CA ALA A 269 2.38 9.49 20.82
C ALA A 269 3.43 9.89 19.75
N ALA A 270 4.11 11.01 19.94
CA ALA A 270 5.15 11.51 19.05
C ALA A 270 6.55 11.38 19.65
N VAL A 271 7.53 11.06 18.81
CA VAL A 271 8.92 10.79 19.20
C VAL A 271 9.89 11.78 18.56
N LYS A 272 10.77 12.37 19.36
CA LYS A 272 11.87 13.23 18.88
C LYS A 272 13.12 12.43 18.50
N ALA A 273 14.09 13.08 17.87
CA ALA A 273 15.35 12.43 17.45
C ALA A 273 16.17 11.85 18.60
N ASP A 274 16.08 12.43 19.80
CA ASP A 274 16.71 11.89 21.02
C ASP A 274 15.95 10.70 21.61
N GLY A 275 14.77 10.37 21.08
CA GLY A 275 13.90 9.31 21.57
C GLY A 275 13.02 9.72 22.75
N SER A 276 12.88 11.02 23.07
CA SER A 276 11.87 11.49 24.03
C SER A 276 10.46 11.41 23.42
N ILE A 277 9.46 11.12 24.27
CA ILE A 277 8.08 10.85 23.87
C ILE A 277 7.14 11.92 24.44
N THR A 278 6.18 12.37 23.63
CA THR A 278 5.03 13.17 24.10
C THR A 278 3.74 12.53 23.61
N ALA A 279 2.76 12.33 24.50
CA ALA A 279 1.46 11.78 24.14
C ALA A 279 0.34 12.81 24.34
N TRP A 280 -0.74 12.66 23.57
CA TRP A 280 -1.97 13.45 23.68
C TRP A 280 -3.19 12.67 23.17
N GLY A 281 -4.41 13.09 23.53
CA GLY A 281 -5.66 12.41 23.21
C GLY A 281 -6.34 11.83 24.45
N ASP A 282 -7.13 10.76 24.29
CA ASP A 282 -7.81 10.12 25.43
C ASP A 282 -6.80 9.60 26.45
N SER A 283 -6.91 10.05 27.70
CA SER A 283 -6.06 9.59 28.81
C SER A 283 -6.21 8.09 29.06
N ASN A 284 -7.39 7.52 28.85
CA ASN A 284 -7.62 6.08 29.01
C ASN A 284 -6.94 5.29 27.89
N SER A 285 -6.72 5.88 26.71
CA SER A 285 -6.04 5.23 25.59
C SER A 285 -4.55 5.57 25.48
N GLY A 286 -3.93 6.05 26.56
CA GLY A 286 -2.50 6.39 26.58
C GLY A 286 -2.16 7.80 26.09
N GLY A 287 -3.15 8.69 25.97
CA GLY A 287 -2.97 10.11 25.66
C GLY A 287 -2.28 10.90 26.77
N THR A 288 -2.08 10.29 27.94
CA THR A 288 -1.26 10.81 29.04
C THR A 288 -0.37 9.70 29.59
N GLY A 289 0.61 10.06 30.44
CA GLY A 289 1.45 9.06 31.11
C GLY A 289 2.57 8.46 30.26
N ALA A 290 2.92 9.11 29.14
CA ALA A 290 4.10 8.73 28.36
C ALA A 290 5.37 8.72 29.26
N PRO A 291 6.29 7.77 29.05
CA PRO A 291 7.43 7.61 29.92
C PRO A 291 8.39 8.80 29.81
N SER A 292 9.01 9.14 30.96
CA SER A 292 10.06 10.16 31.00
C SER A 292 11.39 9.62 30.45
N GLY A 293 12.25 10.54 30.04
CA GLY A 293 13.58 10.23 29.51
C GLY A 293 13.63 10.11 27.98
N SER A 294 14.73 9.57 27.48
CA SER A 294 15.10 9.52 26.07
C SER A 294 15.62 8.12 25.68
N GLY A 295 16.00 7.96 24.41
CA GLY A 295 16.55 6.70 23.88
C GLY A 295 15.51 5.67 23.42
N TYR A 296 14.22 6.04 23.40
CA TYR A 296 13.20 5.20 22.77
C TYR A 296 13.32 5.25 21.25
N SER A 297 13.34 4.08 20.63
CA SER A 297 13.59 3.94 19.18
C SER A 297 12.31 3.68 18.39
N LYS A 298 11.30 3.09 19.03
CA LYS A 298 10.04 2.72 18.39
C LYS A 298 8.93 2.57 19.43
N ILE A 299 7.71 2.92 19.04
CA ILE A 299 6.49 2.68 19.82
C ILE A 299 5.62 1.66 19.06
N TYR A 300 4.90 0.86 19.82
CA TYR A 300 3.91 -0.09 19.37
C TYR A 300 2.61 0.16 20.13
N SER A 301 1.48 -0.21 19.55
CA SER A 301 0.16 0.13 20.07
C SER A 301 -0.79 -1.05 20.07
N THR A 302 -1.68 -1.08 21.05
CA THR A 302 -2.97 -1.79 21.03
C THR A 302 -4.08 -0.75 20.80
N ASP A 303 -5.35 -1.11 20.98
CA ASP A 303 -6.47 -0.14 20.87
C ASP A 303 -6.43 0.94 21.96
N GLY A 304 -5.92 0.60 23.15
CA GLY A 304 -5.93 1.49 24.31
C GLY A 304 -4.58 1.72 25.00
N ALA A 305 -3.48 1.14 24.52
CA ALA A 305 -2.19 1.27 25.18
C ALA A 305 -1.01 1.35 24.20
N PHE A 306 0.10 1.89 24.70
CA PHE A 306 1.37 1.96 24.00
C PHE A 306 2.45 1.15 24.71
N ALA A 307 3.42 0.67 23.94
CA ALA A 307 4.66 0.06 24.42
C ALA A 307 5.86 0.64 23.65
N ALA A 308 6.76 1.34 24.33
CA ALA A 308 7.97 1.92 23.77
C ALA A 308 9.19 1.03 24.00
N LEU A 309 9.99 0.84 22.95
CA LEU A 309 11.17 -0.02 22.90
C LEU A 309 12.44 0.84 22.77
N LYS A 310 13.41 0.63 23.68
CA LYS A 310 14.75 1.23 23.61
C LYS A 310 15.71 0.38 22.78
N ALA A 311 16.86 0.96 22.42
CA ALA A 311 17.89 0.29 21.62
C ALA A 311 18.52 -0.94 22.32
N ASP A 312 18.58 -0.94 23.65
CA ASP A 312 19.00 -2.10 24.44
C ASP A 312 17.94 -3.21 24.50
N GLY A 313 16.74 -2.94 24.00
CA GLY A 313 15.61 -3.86 24.00
C GLY A 313 14.78 -3.84 25.28
N SER A 314 14.96 -2.86 26.18
CA SER A 314 14.04 -2.64 27.30
C SER A 314 12.72 -2.02 26.84
N ILE A 315 11.63 -2.36 27.54
CA ILE A 315 10.26 -1.98 27.17
C ILE A 315 9.61 -1.18 28.29
N THR A 316 8.91 -0.11 27.95
CA THR A 316 8.03 0.63 28.87
C THR A 316 6.64 0.73 28.24
N ALA A 317 5.59 0.36 28.99
CA ALA A 317 4.21 0.48 28.54
C ALA A 317 3.43 1.52 29.37
N TRP A 318 2.41 2.12 28.74
CA TRP A 318 1.47 3.04 29.38
C TRP A 318 0.12 3.04 28.65
N GLY A 319 -0.92 3.60 29.27
CA GLY A 319 -2.30 3.60 28.78
C GLY A 319 -3.20 2.64 29.57
N ASP A 320 -4.28 2.17 28.96
CA ASP A 320 -5.24 1.27 29.61
C ASP A 320 -4.57 -0.04 30.06
N SER A 321 -4.68 -0.37 31.34
CA SER A 321 -4.17 -1.61 31.91
C SER A 321 -4.81 -2.85 31.29
N ASN A 322 -6.09 -2.77 30.89
CA ASN A 322 -6.80 -3.85 30.20
C ASN A 322 -6.40 -3.95 28.72
N SER A 323 -5.55 -3.06 28.23
CA SER A 323 -5.02 -3.09 26.87
C SER A 323 -3.50 -3.31 26.83
N GLY A 324 -2.89 -3.71 27.95
CA GLY A 324 -1.45 -3.92 28.06
C GLY A 324 -0.64 -2.66 28.40
N GLY A 325 -1.30 -1.60 28.87
CA GLY A 325 -0.66 -0.38 29.36
C GLY A 325 0.15 -0.56 30.64
N THR A 326 0.05 -1.72 31.29
CA THR A 326 0.88 -2.12 32.42
C THR A 326 1.38 -3.56 32.24
N GLY A 327 2.36 -3.97 33.04
CA GLY A 327 2.86 -5.36 33.03
C GLY A 327 3.82 -5.70 31.89
N ALA A 328 4.42 -4.69 31.24
CA ALA A 328 5.51 -4.91 30.30
C ALA A 328 6.65 -5.73 30.94
N PRO A 329 7.30 -6.63 30.18
CA PRO A 329 8.32 -7.52 30.73
C PRO A 329 9.53 -6.74 31.22
N SER A 330 10.12 -7.21 32.32
CA SER A 330 11.40 -6.70 32.83
C SER A 330 12.58 -7.24 32.01
N GLY A 331 13.69 -6.49 32.06
CA GLY A 331 14.92 -6.85 31.34
C GLY A 331 15.05 -6.21 29.96
N SER A 332 16.01 -6.70 29.18
CA SER A 332 16.42 -6.15 27.89
C SER A 332 16.58 -7.25 26.83
N GLY A 333 17.01 -6.87 25.62
CA GLY A 333 17.26 -7.79 24.51
C GLY A 333 16.02 -8.13 23.66
N TYR A 334 14.88 -7.47 23.88
CA TYR A 334 13.75 -7.53 22.95
C TYR A 334 14.06 -6.72 21.70
N SER A 335 13.73 -7.27 20.54
CA SER A 335 14.02 -6.66 19.24
C SER A 335 12.78 -6.15 18.53
N LYS A 336 11.60 -6.68 18.89
CA LYS A 336 10.34 -6.34 18.23
C LYS A 336 9.15 -6.67 19.13
N ILE A 337 8.12 -5.84 19.04
CA ILE A 337 6.83 -6.05 19.69
C ILE A 337 5.77 -6.23 18.59
N TYR A 338 4.76 -7.03 18.91
CA TYR A 338 3.57 -7.27 18.12
C TYR A 338 2.34 -7.04 18.99
N SER A 339 1.20 -6.73 18.39
CA SER A 339 -0.01 -6.41 19.14
C SER A 339 -1.29 -7.00 18.55
N THR A 340 -2.24 -7.29 19.44
CA THR A 340 -3.65 -7.53 19.16
C THR A 340 -4.45 -6.29 19.57
N TYR A 341 -5.78 -6.37 19.67
CA TYR A 341 -6.62 -5.29 20.18
C TYR A 341 -6.26 -4.88 21.62
N GLY A 342 -5.86 -5.83 22.47
CA GLY A 342 -5.68 -5.58 23.92
C GLY A 342 -4.46 -6.26 24.56
N ALA A 343 -3.53 -6.80 23.77
CA ALA A 343 -2.32 -7.43 24.29
C ALA A 343 -1.11 -7.20 23.39
N PHE A 344 0.07 -7.39 23.98
CA PHE A 344 1.35 -7.31 23.30
C PHE A 344 2.11 -8.64 23.39
N ALA A 345 2.96 -8.89 22.40
CA ALA A 345 3.93 -9.99 22.39
C ALA A 345 5.29 -9.48 21.92
N ALA A 346 6.30 -9.55 22.78
CA ALA A 346 7.67 -9.13 22.48
C ALA A 346 8.58 -10.33 22.17
N VAL A 347 9.46 -10.16 21.18
CA VAL A 347 10.38 -11.20 20.67
C VAL A 347 11.84 -10.80 20.91
N LYS A 348 12.63 -11.71 21.49
CA LYS A 348 14.09 -11.56 21.63
C LYS A 348 14.84 -12.07 20.40
N ALA A 349 16.15 -11.78 20.32
CA ALA A 349 16.99 -12.19 19.19
C ALA A 349 17.07 -13.72 18.98
N ASP A 350 16.95 -14.51 20.05
CA ASP A 350 16.87 -15.97 19.98
C ASP A 350 15.50 -16.47 19.50
N GLY A 351 14.51 -15.59 19.37
CA GLY A 351 13.14 -15.91 19.01
C GLY A 351 12.26 -16.35 20.17
N SER A 352 12.67 -16.18 21.42
CA SER A 352 11.79 -16.37 22.59
C SER A 352 10.74 -15.25 22.68
N ILE A 353 9.55 -15.58 23.19
CA ILE A 353 8.38 -14.70 23.21
C ILE A 353 7.94 -14.44 24.65
N THR A 354 7.62 -13.19 24.97
CA THR A 354 6.93 -12.81 26.21
C THR A 354 5.69 -12.00 25.84
N ALA A 355 4.52 -12.39 26.37
CA ALA A 355 3.27 -11.66 26.15
C ALA A 355 2.78 -11.02 27.46
N TRP A 356 2.04 -9.92 27.33
CA TRP A 356 1.36 -9.23 28.43
C TRP A 356 0.12 -8.48 27.92
N GLY A 357 -0.73 -8.02 28.85
CA GLY A 357 -2.03 -7.40 28.57
C GLY A 357 -3.19 -8.37 28.80
N THR A 358 -4.32 -8.15 28.13
CA THR A 358 -5.54 -8.94 28.40
C THR A 358 -5.35 -10.42 28.06
N PRO A 359 -5.61 -11.35 29.01
CA PRO A 359 -5.45 -12.79 28.78
C PRO A 359 -6.22 -13.31 27.56
N HIS A 360 -7.48 -12.90 27.41
CA HIS A 360 -8.34 -13.27 26.28
C HIS A 360 -7.85 -12.73 24.93
N ALA A 361 -7.00 -11.70 24.92
CA ALA A 361 -6.43 -11.12 23.70
C ALA A 361 -5.03 -11.68 23.38
N GLY A 362 -4.61 -12.76 24.06
CA GLY A 362 -3.27 -13.35 23.91
C GLY A 362 -2.20 -12.74 24.81
N GLY A 363 -2.59 -11.96 25.82
CA GLY A 363 -1.68 -11.39 26.83
C GLY A 363 -1.07 -12.42 27.77
N THR A 364 -1.54 -13.66 27.73
CA THR A 364 -0.99 -14.81 28.47
C THR A 364 -0.88 -16.03 27.55
N GLY A 365 -0.08 -17.02 27.93
CA GLY A 365 0.01 -18.29 27.21
C GLY A 365 0.89 -18.24 25.95
N ALA A 366 1.81 -17.28 25.87
CA ALA A 366 2.86 -17.27 24.84
C ALA A 366 3.64 -18.61 24.85
N PRO A 367 4.03 -19.14 23.68
CA PRO A 367 4.66 -20.44 23.60
C PRO A 367 6.04 -20.45 24.25
N SER A 368 6.38 -21.58 24.88
CA SER A 368 7.72 -21.80 25.41
C SER A 368 8.73 -22.12 24.29
N GLY A 369 10.00 -21.84 24.57
CA GLY A 369 11.11 -22.08 23.65
C GLY A 369 11.46 -20.88 22.78
N SER A 370 12.28 -21.15 21.75
CA SER A 370 12.92 -20.13 20.90
C SER A 370 12.80 -20.49 19.42
N GLY A 371 13.40 -19.65 18.54
CA GLY A 371 13.42 -19.84 17.10
C GLY A 371 12.19 -19.31 16.35
N TYR A 372 11.33 -18.53 17.01
CA TYR A 372 10.26 -17.80 16.34
C TYR A 372 10.83 -16.56 15.65
N THR A 373 10.44 -16.35 14.39
CA THR A 373 10.99 -15.28 13.54
C THR A 373 10.00 -14.16 13.30
N LYS A 374 8.70 -14.47 13.34
CA LYS A 374 7.63 -13.50 13.09
C LYS A 374 6.35 -13.89 13.81
N ILE A 375 5.64 -12.90 14.31
CA ILE A 375 4.30 -13.05 14.89
C ILE A 375 3.31 -12.32 13.98
N TYR A 376 2.11 -12.88 13.90
CA TYR A 376 0.95 -12.35 13.21
C TYR A 376 -0.20 -12.31 14.20
N SER A 377 -1.16 -11.42 14.00
CA SER A 377 -2.27 -11.25 14.94
C SER A 377 -3.62 -11.07 14.24
N THR A 378 -4.67 -11.51 14.92
CA THR A 378 -6.05 -11.06 14.73
C THR A 378 -6.38 -10.02 15.82
N ASP A 379 -7.65 -9.67 16.02
CA ASP A 379 -8.05 -8.79 17.11
C ASP A 379 -7.77 -9.40 18.50
N GLY A 380 -7.80 -10.73 18.63
CA GLY A 380 -7.69 -11.40 19.95
C GLY A 380 -6.62 -12.48 20.06
N THR A 381 -5.87 -12.78 19.00
CA THR A 381 -4.97 -13.94 18.95
C THR A 381 -3.66 -13.63 18.28
N PHE A 382 -2.64 -14.40 18.64
CA PHE A 382 -1.34 -14.38 18.01
C PHE A 382 -1.04 -15.73 17.35
N ALA A 383 -0.30 -15.70 16.24
CA ALA A 383 0.29 -16.86 15.59
C ALA A 383 1.78 -16.58 15.29
N ALA A 384 2.66 -17.37 15.89
CA ALA A 384 4.11 -17.26 15.71
C ALA A 384 4.64 -18.31 14.71
N LEU A 385 5.51 -17.86 13.80
CA LEU A 385 6.13 -18.65 12.74
C LEU A 385 7.61 -18.88 13.03
N LYS A 386 8.07 -20.14 12.98
CA LYS A 386 9.49 -20.51 13.07
C LYS A 386 10.16 -20.56 11.70
N THR A 387 11.50 -20.57 11.67
CA THR A 387 12.31 -20.65 10.43
C THR A 387 12.02 -21.90 9.59
N ASN A 388 11.73 -23.03 10.24
CA ASN A 388 11.34 -24.25 9.54
C ASN A 388 9.90 -24.19 8.98
N GLY A 389 9.15 -23.12 9.27
CA GLY A 389 7.79 -22.92 8.84
C GLY A 389 6.72 -23.59 9.72
N SER A 390 7.05 -24.06 10.93
CA SER A 390 6.03 -24.50 11.90
C SER A 390 5.34 -23.31 12.56
N ILE A 391 4.07 -23.46 12.90
CA ILE A 391 3.23 -22.39 13.46
C ILE A 391 2.76 -22.77 14.87
N THR A 392 2.77 -21.80 15.79
CA THR A 392 2.14 -21.93 17.10
C THR A 392 1.22 -20.74 17.34
N ALA A 393 -0.03 -20.99 17.71
CA ALA A 393 -0.99 -19.94 18.03
C ALA A 393 -1.38 -19.96 19.52
N TRP A 394 -1.79 -18.80 20.03
CA TRP A 394 -2.32 -18.63 21.39
C TRP A 394 -3.26 -17.42 21.47
N GLY A 395 -4.03 -17.32 22.56
CA GLY A 395 -5.07 -16.31 22.78
C GLY A 395 -6.47 -16.93 22.70
N ASN A 396 -7.47 -16.13 22.31
CA ASN A 396 -8.86 -16.58 22.20
C ASN A 396 -9.03 -17.75 21.19
N SER A 397 -9.62 -18.86 21.63
CA SER A 397 -9.89 -20.03 20.77
C SER A 397 -10.76 -19.70 19.56
N ASP A 398 -11.75 -18.82 19.73
CA ASP A 398 -12.76 -18.51 18.72
C ASP A 398 -12.19 -17.73 17.55
N THR A 399 -11.05 -17.06 17.74
CA THR A 399 -10.36 -16.26 16.72
C THR A 399 -9.01 -16.87 16.30
N GLY A 400 -8.84 -18.19 16.49
CA GLY A 400 -7.68 -18.92 16.00
C GLY A 400 -6.49 -19.00 16.97
N GLY A 401 -6.73 -18.79 18.26
CA GLY A 401 -5.76 -19.04 19.33
C GLY A 401 -5.47 -20.54 19.51
N THR A 402 -6.32 -21.40 18.95
CA THR A 402 -6.11 -22.84 18.82
C THR A 402 -6.33 -23.27 17.36
N GLY A 403 -5.97 -24.52 17.04
CA GLY A 403 -6.21 -25.09 15.70
C GLY A 403 -5.21 -24.65 14.63
N ALA A 404 -4.07 -24.06 15.01
CA ALA A 404 -2.98 -23.81 14.07
C ALA A 404 -2.56 -25.11 13.35
N PRO A 405 -2.21 -25.05 12.05
CA PRO A 405 -1.93 -26.25 11.28
C PRO A 405 -0.68 -26.97 11.77
N SER A 406 -0.73 -28.30 11.76
CA SER A 406 0.42 -29.15 12.07
C SER A 406 1.42 -29.17 10.91
N GLY A 407 2.68 -29.50 11.24
CA GLY A 407 3.76 -29.62 10.27
C GLY A 407 4.56 -28.33 10.08
N SER A 408 5.30 -28.28 8.96
CA SER A 408 6.30 -27.25 8.66
C SER A 408 6.20 -26.80 7.19
N GLY A 409 7.09 -25.88 6.78
CA GLY A 409 7.16 -25.39 5.40
C GLY A 409 6.18 -24.26 5.07
N TYR A 410 5.46 -23.70 6.05
CA TYR A 410 4.75 -22.44 5.87
C TYR A 410 5.75 -21.28 5.79
N THR A 411 5.50 -20.38 4.84
CA THR A 411 6.41 -19.27 4.54
C THR A 411 5.85 -17.93 5.02
N LYS A 412 4.52 -17.82 5.13
CA LYS A 412 3.84 -16.60 5.55
C LYS A 412 2.45 -16.91 6.10
N ILE A 413 2.02 -16.08 7.05
CA ILE A 413 0.67 -16.07 7.61
C ILE A 413 0.03 -14.72 7.24
N TYR A 414 -1.28 -14.74 7.05
CA TYR A 414 -2.15 -13.60 6.82
C TYR A 414 -3.31 -13.71 7.80
N SER A 415 -3.93 -12.58 8.14
CA SER A 415 -5.03 -12.54 9.09
C SER A 415 -6.19 -11.69 8.58
N THR A 416 -7.40 -12.06 8.97
CA THR A 416 -8.55 -11.17 9.11
C THR A 416 -8.63 -10.72 10.57
N ARG A 417 -9.70 -10.05 10.99
CA ARG A 417 -9.90 -9.71 12.42
C ARG A 417 -10.18 -10.92 13.30
N GLY A 418 -10.54 -12.08 12.72
CA GLY A 418 -10.93 -13.27 13.49
C GLY A 418 -10.38 -14.61 13.00
N ALA A 419 -9.56 -14.64 11.94
CA ALA A 419 -8.99 -15.87 11.41
C ALA A 419 -7.61 -15.67 10.80
N PHE A 420 -6.91 -16.78 10.57
CA PHE A 420 -5.62 -16.83 9.92
C PHE A 420 -5.66 -17.69 8.65
N ALA A 421 -4.76 -17.36 7.71
CA ALA A 421 -4.45 -18.17 6.53
C ALA A 421 -2.93 -18.24 6.33
N ALA A 422 -2.37 -19.44 6.27
CA ALA A 422 -0.95 -19.68 6.07
C ALA A 422 -0.66 -20.28 4.69
N VAL A 423 0.45 -19.85 4.07
CA VAL A 423 0.85 -20.23 2.71
C VAL A 423 2.19 -20.97 2.72
N LYS A 424 2.27 -22.11 2.03
CA LYS A 424 3.53 -22.85 1.78
C LYS A 424 4.24 -22.36 0.52
N ALA A 425 5.50 -22.75 0.33
CA ALA A 425 6.31 -22.32 -0.82
C ALA A 425 5.72 -22.72 -2.19
N ASN A 426 5.00 -23.84 -2.26
CA ASN A 426 4.27 -24.26 -3.47
C ASN A 426 2.96 -23.48 -3.68
N GLY A 427 2.59 -22.59 -2.76
CA GLY A 427 1.37 -21.79 -2.81
C GLY A 427 0.10 -22.50 -2.33
N THR A 428 0.18 -23.62 -1.60
CA THR A 428 -1.00 -24.20 -0.92
C THR A 428 -1.36 -23.37 0.31
N ILE A 429 -2.67 -23.20 0.56
CA ILE A 429 -3.21 -22.40 1.67
C ILE A 429 -3.84 -23.31 2.73
N THR A 430 -3.64 -22.99 4.01
CA THR A 430 -4.39 -23.57 5.13
C THR A 430 -4.95 -22.44 5.99
N ALA A 431 -6.25 -22.47 6.28
CA ALA A 431 -6.89 -21.49 7.16
C ALA A 431 -7.34 -22.13 8.48
N TRP A 432 -7.40 -21.31 9.53
CA TRP A 432 -7.93 -21.68 10.85
C TRP A 432 -8.45 -20.45 11.60
N GLY A 433 -9.22 -20.65 12.66
CA GLY A 433 -9.89 -19.60 13.44
C GLY A 433 -11.39 -19.54 13.14
N SER A 434 -12.01 -18.36 13.33
CA SER A 434 -13.46 -18.20 13.17
C SER A 434 -13.91 -18.57 11.75
N SER A 435 -14.87 -19.48 11.64
CA SER A 435 -15.49 -19.83 10.35
C SER A 435 -16.19 -18.65 9.69
N TYR A 436 -16.74 -17.72 10.50
CA TYR A 436 -17.34 -16.48 10.03
C TYR A 436 -16.31 -15.47 9.52
N ALA A 437 -15.02 -15.65 9.77
CA ALA A 437 -13.97 -14.73 9.35
C ALA A 437 -12.99 -15.34 8.34
N GLY A 438 -13.35 -16.45 7.69
CA GLY A 438 -12.51 -17.16 6.72
C GLY A 438 -11.54 -18.18 7.33
N GLY A 439 -11.76 -18.59 8.59
CA GLY A 439 -11.01 -19.66 9.25
C GLY A 439 -11.28 -21.05 8.69
N THR A 440 -12.28 -21.19 7.82
CA THR A 440 -12.57 -22.40 7.04
C THR A 440 -12.79 -22.03 5.57
N GLY A 441 -12.80 -23.02 4.68
CA GLY A 441 -13.10 -22.80 3.26
C GLY A 441 -11.95 -22.23 2.43
N ALA A 442 -10.70 -22.32 2.91
CA ALA A 442 -9.52 -21.98 2.10
C ALA A 442 -9.51 -22.77 0.78
N PRO A 443 -9.09 -22.14 -0.34
CA PRO A 443 -9.17 -22.77 -1.65
C PRO A 443 -8.24 -23.97 -1.77
N SER A 444 -8.68 -24.99 -2.50
CA SER A 444 -7.86 -26.14 -2.85
C SER A 444 -6.84 -25.80 -3.95
N GLY A 445 -5.76 -26.59 -4.01
CA GLY A 445 -4.71 -26.43 -5.01
C GLY A 445 -3.53 -25.57 -4.56
N SER A 446 -2.67 -25.24 -5.52
CA SER A 446 -1.36 -24.60 -5.32
C SER A 446 -1.19 -23.38 -6.25
N GLY A 447 -0.04 -22.70 -6.15
CA GLY A 447 0.30 -21.55 -7.00
C GLY A 447 -0.27 -20.21 -6.54
N TYR A 448 -0.83 -20.14 -5.32
CA TYR A 448 -1.15 -18.85 -4.69
C TYR A 448 0.13 -18.17 -4.19
N THR A 449 0.27 -16.89 -4.50
CA THR A 449 1.48 -16.11 -4.23
C THR A 449 1.28 -15.07 -3.12
N LYS A 450 0.04 -14.61 -2.93
CA LYS A 450 -0.30 -13.59 -1.93
C LYS A 450 -1.76 -13.73 -1.50
N ILE A 451 -2.04 -13.37 -0.25
CA ILE A 451 -3.39 -13.26 0.30
C ILE A 451 -3.60 -11.81 0.74
N TYR A 452 -4.81 -11.32 0.53
CA TYR A 452 -5.32 -10.04 1.00
C TYR A 452 -6.51 -10.30 1.92
N SER A 453 -6.84 -9.35 2.78
CA SER A 453 -7.87 -9.51 3.80
C SER A 453 -8.78 -8.30 3.90
N THR A 454 -10.07 -8.54 4.11
CA THR A 454 -11.02 -7.61 4.74
C THR A 454 -11.14 -7.97 6.24
N GLY A 455 -12.11 -7.37 6.96
CA GLY A 455 -12.34 -7.66 8.36
C GLY A 455 -12.75 -9.11 8.61
N GLY A 456 -13.49 -9.71 7.66
CA GLY A 456 -14.04 -11.07 7.77
C GLY A 456 -13.76 -12.00 6.58
N ALA A 457 -13.03 -11.58 5.55
CA ALA A 457 -12.77 -12.41 4.38
C ALA A 457 -11.34 -12.32 3.86
N PHE A 458 -10.94 -13.33 3.11
CA PHE A 458 -9.65 -13.39 2.42
C PHE A 458 -9.85 -13.40 0.90
N ALA A 459 -8.86 -12.86 0.18
CA ALA A 459 -8.73 -12.96 -1.27
C ALA A 459 -7.30 -13.38 -1.64
N ALA A 460 -7.13 -14.56 -2.22
CA ALA A 460 -5.84 -15.10 -2.65
C ALA A 460 -5.59 -14.91 -4.14
N PHE A 461 -4.34 -14.65 -4.46
CA PHE A 461 -3.86 -14.28 -5.79
C PHE A 461 -2.95 -15.38 -6.37
N LYS A 462 -3.14 -15.75 -7.64
CA LYS A 462 -2.19 -16.61 -8.39
C LYS A 462 -1.26 -15.78 -9.27
N THR A 463 -0.17 -16.38 -9.75
CA THR A 463 0.84 -15.72 -10.60
C THR A 463 0.26 -15.12 -11.89
N ASN A 464 -0.77 -15.75 -12.46
CA ASN A 464 -1.46 -15.23 -13.65
C ASN A 464 -2.40 -14.05 -13.34
N GLY A 465 -2.57 -13.68 -12.08
CA GLY A 465 -3.45 -12.61 -11.63
C GLY A 465 -4.91 -13.00 -11.43
N SER A 466 -5.25 -14.30 -11.39
CA SER A 466 -6.59 -14.74 -10.99
C SER A 466 -6.77 -14.66 -9.48
N ILE A 467 -8.00 -14.39 -9.03
CA ILE A 467 -8.35 -14.18 -7.63
C ILE A 467 -9.32 -15.27 -7.15
N THR A 468 -9.14 -15.77 -5.93
CA THR A 468 -10.10 -16.63 -5.23
C THR A 468 -10.38 -16.03 -3.86
N ALA A 469 -11.65 -15.81 -3.52
CA ALA A 469 -12.04 -15.32 -2.20
C ALA A 469 -12.77 -16.39 -1.38
N TRP A 470 -12.68 -16.28 -0.06
CA TRP A 470 -13.42 -17.10 0.91
C TRP A 470 -13.60 -16.34 2.24
N GLY A 471 -14.54 -16.79 3.08
CA GLY A 471 -14.88 -16.16 4.36
C GLY A 471 -16.28 -15.53 4.33
N ASP A 472 -16.50 -14.50 5.15
CA ASP A 472 -17.79 -13.80 5.23
C ASP A 472 -18.21 -13.23 3.87
N SER A 473 -19.39 -13.61 3.37
CA SER A 473 -19.92 -13.12 2.10
C SER A 473 -20.19 -11.60 2.14
N GLY A 474 -20.61 -11.06 3.28
CA GLY A 474 -20.82 -9.63 3.46
C GLY A 474 -19.53 -8.82 3.38
N SER A 475 -18.39 -9.44 3.72
CA SER A 475 -17.07 -8.82 3.68
C SER A 475 -16.26 -9.15 2.42
N GLY A 476 -16.89 -9.67 1.36
CA GLY A 476 -16.21 -10.02 0.10
C GLY A 476 -15.58 -11.41 0.06
N GLY A 477 -16.01 -12.32 0.95
CA GLY A 477 -15.65 -13.74 0.93
C GLY A 477 -16.25 -14.52 -0.23
N THR A 478 -17.19 -13.92 -0.95
CA THR A 478 -17.71 -14.42 -2.23
C THR A 478 -17.71 -13.29 -3.26
N GLY A 479 -17.93 -13.61 -4.55
CA GLY A 479 -18.05 -12.60 -5.60
C GLY A 479 -16.72 -12.04 -6.12
N ALA A 480 -15.59 -12.69 -5.85
CA ALA A 480 -14.32 -12.35 -6.49
C ALA A 480 -14.45 -12.36 -8.02
N PRO A 481 -13.80 -11.41 -8.72
CA PRO A 481 -14.00 -11.25 -10.15
C PRO A 481 -13.47 -12.44 -10.94
N SER A 482 -14.16 -12.76 -12.03
CA SER A 482 -13.68 -13.73 -13.01
C SER A 482 -12.54 -13.14 -13.86
N GLY A 483 -11.67 -14.01 -14.36
CA GLY A 483 -10.54 -13.63 -15.21
C GLY A 483 -9.20 -13.53 -14.48
N SER A 484 -8.23 -12.93 -15.16
CA SER A 484 -6.83 -12.85 -14.76
C SER A 484 -6.24 -11.47 -15.08
N GLY A 485 -4.95 -11.25 -14.80
CA GLY A 485 -4.27 -9.99 -15.11
C GLY A 485 -4.49 -8.85 -14.10
N TYR A 486 -5.16 -9.11 -12.97
CA TYR A 486 -5.10 -8.22 -11.82
C TYR A 486 -3.66 -8.18 -11.29
N THR A 487 -3.27 -7.07 -10.69
CA THR A 487 -1.90 -6.86 -10.18
C THR A 487 -1.84 -6.57 -8.68
N LYS A 488 -2.93 -6.02 -8.13
CA LYS A 488 -3.02 -5.66 -6.72
C LYS A 488 -4.48 -5.68 -6.26
N ILE A 489 -4.68 -5.96 -4.97
CA ILE A 489 -5.96 -5.80 -4.28
C ILE A 489 -5.75 -4.77 -3.16
N TYR A 490 -6.73 -3.91 -2.98
CA TYR A 490 -6.89 -3.02 -1.84
C TYR A 490 -8.14 -3.43 -1.08
N SER A 491 -8.21 -3.15 0.23
CA SER A 491 -9.37 -3.52 1.04
C SER A 491 -9.79 -2.47 2.05
N THR A 492 -11.10 -2.39 2.27
CA THR A 492 -11.74 -1.75 3.41
C THR A 492 -12.05 -2.81 4.48
N GLY A 493 -12.86 -2.45 5.49
CA GLY A 493 -13.44 -3.40 6.43
C GLY A 493 -14.29 -4.49 5.78
N TYR A 494 -14.97 -4.18 4.68
CA TYR A 494 -16.05 -5.02 4.14
C TYR A 494 -15.99 -5.24 2.62
N ALA A 495 -15.03 -4.63 1.92
CA ALA A 495 -14.91 -4.76 0.47
C ALA A 495 -13.47 -4.85 -0.01
N PHE A 496 -13.31 -5.43 -1.19
CA PHE A 496 -12.05 -5.46 -1.93
C PHE A 496 -12.18 -4.67 -3.22
N ALA A 497 -11.06 -4.08 -3.66
CA ALA A 497 -10.91 -3.47 -4.98
C ALA A 497 -9.65 -4.04 -5.65
N ALA A 498 -9.83 -4.84 -6.70
CA ALA A 498 -8.74 -5.36 -7.51
C ALA A 498 -8.44 -4.44 -8.69
N VAL A 499 -7.15 -4.23 -8.95
CA VAL A 499 -6.67 -3.29 -9.98
C VAL A 499 -5.84 -4.05 -11.01
N LYS A 500 -6.18 -3.86 -12.28
CA LYS A 500 -5.37 -4.35 -13.40
C LYS A 500 -4.28 -3.36 -13.78
N VAL A 501 -3.37 -3.84 -14.62
CA VAL A 501 -2.27 -3.06 -15.19
C VAL A 501 -2.72 -1.76 -15.85
N ASP A 502 -3.87 -1.77 -16.52
CA ASP A 502 -4.47 -0.64 -17.24
C ASP A 502 -5.23 0.34 -16.31
N GLY A 503 -5.16 0.14 -14.99
CA GLY A 503 -5.83 0.99 -14.01
C GLY A 503 -7.32 0.68 -13.86
N SER A 504 -7.87 -0.28 -14.62
CA SER A 504 -9.25 -0.73 -14.42
C SER A 504 -9.41 -1.34 -13.03
N ILE A 505 -10.53 -0.99 -12.38
CA ILE A 505 -10.90 -1.46 -11.05
C ILE A 505 -12.03 -2.46 -11.21
N THR A 506 -11.98 -3.52 -10.40
CA THR A 506 -13.16 -4.35 -10.12
C THR A 506 -13.27 -4.52 -8.62
N ALA A 507 -14.39 -4.09 -8.05
CA ALA A 507 -14.67 -4.18 -6.63
C ALA A 507 -15.75 -5.23 -6.34
N TRP A 508 -15.69 -5.81 -5.14
CA TRP A 508 -16.68 -6.76 -4.62
C TRP A 508 -16.69 -6.75 -3.08
N GLY A 509 -17.76 -7.29 -2.49
CA GLY A 509 -18.05 -7.22 -1.05
C GLY A 509 -19.33 -6.42 -0.79
N ASP A 510 -19.47 -5.85 0.40
CA ASP A 510 -20.64 -5.04 0.75
C ASP A 510 -20.77 -3.82 -0.18
N PRO A 511 -21.88 -3.70 -0.95
CA PRO A 511 -22.12 -2.59 -1.86
C PRO A 511 -22.02 -1.20 -1.20
N ASN A 512 -22.46 -1.09 0.06
CA ASN A 512 -22.45 0.17 0.80
C ASN A 512 -21.07 0.49 1.38
N SER A 513 -20.12 -0.44 1.28
CA SER A 513 -18.78 -0.33 1.87
C SER A 513 -17.66 -0.39 0.84
N GLY A 514 -17.96 -0.02 -0.41
CA GLY A 514 -17.02 0.02 -1.53
C GLY A 514 -17.02 -1.22 -2.42
N GLY A 515 -17.95 -2.16 -2.20
CA GLY A 515 -18.08 -3.39 -2.96
C GLY A 515 -18.67 -3.23 -4.36
N LEU A 516 -19.18 -2.04 -4.72
CA LEU A 516 -19.57 -1.72 -6.08
C LEU A 516 -18.38 -1.17 -6.86
N THR A 517 -18.18 -1.68 -8.08
CA THR A 517 -17.14 -1.16 -8.99
C THR A 517 -17.50 0.29 -9.36
N PRO A 518 -16.59 1.25 -9.17
CA PRO A 518 -16.86 2.65 -9.50
C PRO A 518 -17.04 2.80 -11.02
N THR A 519 -17.98 3.64 -11.44
CA THR A 519 -18.12 4.02 -12.85
C THR A 519 -16.93 4.88 -13.27
N SER A 520 -16.48 4.72 -14.50
CA SER A 520 -15.51 5.63 -15.10
C SER A 520 -16.19 6.97 -15.36
N ASP A 521 -15.98 7.94 -14.46
CA ASP A 521 -16.38 9.34 -14.68
C ASP A 521 -15.42 10.07 -15.62
#